data_AF-L1Q223-F1
#
_entry.id   AF-L1Q223-F1
#
_cell.length_a   1.000
_cell.length_b   1.000
_cell.length_c   1.000
_cell.angle_alpha   90.00
_cell.angle_beta   90.00
_cell.angle_gamma   90.00
#
_symmetry.space_group_name_H-M   'P 1'
#
loop_
_entity.id
_entity.type
_entity.pdbx_description
1 polymer ?
#
loop_
_entity_poly.entity_id
_entity_poly.type
_entity_poly.pdbx_seq_one_letter_code
_entity_poly.pdbx_strand_id
1 'polypeptide(L)'
;MKKFILMIVTICLLLVGCNKNSDSKSINQASGTVTEIRFKDMIDVEELRKLDGTKVKITGFMAQSSPLDGSMIYLMNMPYQSCVYCLPNTNQLVNTMAVYPKEGKKIEFSDLAVEVVGEIKFEDITDEMGYSYSYRIVNGQLKEADVESLTEEAKLYTQLVDRGFVDAIRKRNFRSKYYY
;
A
#
# COMPACT_ATOMS: atom_id res chain seq x y z
N MET A 1 -49.65 -42.23 -14.74
CA MET A 1 -49.42 -40.89 -14.17
C MET A 1 -48.09 -40.74 -13.40
N LYS A 2 -47.09 -41.62 -13.58
CA LYS A 2 -45.76 -41.50 -12.93
C LYS A 2 -44.73 -40.69 -13.75
N LYS A 3 -45.00 -40.42 -15.04
CA LYS A 3 -44.08 -39.68 -15.93
C LYS A 3 -44.27 -38.15 -15.85
N PHE A 4 -45.40 -37.66 -15.36
CA PHE A 4 -45.66 -36.22 -15.23
C PHE A 4 -45.04 -35.61 -13.97
N ILE A 5 -44.83 -36.40 -12.91
CA ILE A 5 -44.25 -35.91 -11.64
C ILE A 5 -42.74 -35.62 -11.81
N LEU A 6 -42.04 -36.35 -12.67
CA LEU A 6 -40.60 -36.13 -12.92
C LEU A 6 -40.34 -34.83 -13.70
N MET A 7 -41.30 -34.38 -14.51
CA MET A 7 -41.14 -33.18 -15.35
C MET A 7 -41.36 -31.87 -14.56
N ILE A 8 -42.16 -31.89 -13.51
CA ILE A 8 -42.42 -30.72 -12.65
C ILE A 8 -41.25 -30.45 -11.69
N VAL A 9 -40.57 -31.49 -11.20
CA VAL A 9 -39.40 -31.34 -10.32
C VAL A 9 -38.18 -30.76 -11.06
N THR A 10 -38.09 -30.97 -12.37
CA THR A 10 -36.95 -30.50 -13.18
C THR A 10 -37.08 -29.02 -13.58
N ILE A 11 -38.30 -28.46 -13.58
CA ILE A 11 -38.56 -27.05 -13.92
C ILE A 11 -38.38 -26.09 -12.73
N CYS A 12 -38.50 -26.57 -11.49
CA CYS A 12 -38.30 -25.73 -10.30
C CYS A 12 -36.82 -25.43 -9.98
N LEU A 13 -35.85 -26.09 -10.62
CA LEU A 13 -34.42 -25.88 -10.38
C LEU A 13 -33.78 -24.76 -11.23
N LEU A 14 -34.54 -24.13 -12.13
CA LEU A 14 -34.03 -23.09 -13.05
C LEU A 14 -34.43 -21.65 -12.69
N LEU A 15 -35.07 -21.42 -11.52
CA LEU A 15 -35.59 -20.09 -11.15
C LEU A 15 -35.00 -19.50 -9.86
N VAL A 16 -33.87 -19.99 -9.37
CA VAL A 16 -33.12 -19.33 -8.29
C VAL A 16 -31.80 -18.83 -8.85
N GLY A 17 -31.73 -17.53 -9.18
CA GLY A 17 -30.41 -16.92 -9.40
C GLY A 17 -30.27 -15.67 -10.26
N CYS A 18 -31.30 -14.85 -10.49
CA CYS A 18 -31.09 -13.50 -11.01
C CYS A 18 -31.91 -12.50 -10.23
N ASN A 19 -31.37 -12.02 -9.10
CA ASN A 19 -31.64 -10.66 -8.65
C ASN A 19 -30.53 -10.14 -7.70
N LYS A 20 -29.64 -9.30 -8.22
CA LYS A 20 -29.21 -8.06 -7.56
C LYS A 20 -28.31 -7.24 -8.48
N ASN A 21 -28.89 -6.18 -9.03
CA ASN A 21 -28.18 -4.94 -9.31
C ASN A 21 -27.61 -4.43 -7.98
N SER A 22 -26.29 -4.37 -7.88
CA SER A 22 -25.54 -3.37 -7.12
C SER A 22 -24.09 -3.52 -7.56
N ASP A 23 -23.61 -2.54 -8.32
CA ASP A 23 -22.19 -2.28 -8.51
C ASP A 23 -21.56 -1.97 -7.15
N SER A 24 -21.20 -3.02 -6.41
CA SER A 24 -20.20 -2.95 -5.37
C SER A 24 -19.03 -3.79 -5.87
N LYS A 25 -17.89 -3.15 -6.12
CA LYS A 25 -16.62 -3.82 -6.41
C LYS A 25 -16.34 -4.80 -5.26
N SER A 26 -16.71 -6.05 -5.44
CA SER A 26 -16.40 -7.12 -4.51
C SER A 26 -14.91 -7.40 -4.58
N ILE A 27 -14.21 -7.17 -3.47
CA ILE A 27 -12.87 -7.66 -3.23
C ILE A 27 -12.91 -9.17 -3.45
N ASN A 28 -12.26 -9.65 -4.53
CA ASN A 28 -12.20 -11.06 -4.87
C ASN A 28 -11.42 -11.80 -3.79
N GLN A 29 -12.14 -12.53 -2.93
CA GLN A 29 -11.58 -13.30 -1.84
C GLN A 29 -11.38 -14.75 -2.31
N ALA A 30 -10.13 -15.13 -2.59
CA ALA A 30 -9.72 -16.50 -2.83
C ALA A 30 -8.56 -16.85 -1.88
N SER A 31 -8.68 -17.96 -1.14
CA SER A 31 -7.70 -18.39 -0.14
C SER A 31 -6.25 -18.31 -0.67
N GLY A 32 -5.41 -17.46 -0.06
CA GLY A 32 -4.04 -17.16 -0.53
C GLY A 32 -3.86 -15.87 -1.35
N THR A 33 -4.93 -15.10 -1.61
CA THR A 33 -4.85 -13.80 -2.32
C THR A 33 -4.23 -12.72 -1.45
N VAL A 34 -3.23 -12.04 -1.99
CA VAL A 34 -2.73 -10.78 -1.44
C VAL A 34 -3.66 -9.66 -1.93
N THR A 35 -4.28 -8.94 -1.01
CA THR A 35 -5.18 -7.83 -1.33
C THR A 35 -4.38 -6.62 -1.77
N GLU A 36 -4.58 -6.14 -2.99
CA GLU A 36 -3.92 -4.90 -3.44
C GLU A 36 -4.68 -3.67 -2.94
N ILE A 37 -3.97 -2.75 -2.29
CA ILE A 37 -4.47 -1.45 -1.86
C ILE A 37 -3.62 -0.34 -2.47
N ARG A 38 -4.22 0.84 -2.70
CA ARG A 38 -3.52 1.98 -3.32
C ARG A 38 -3.90 3.27 -2.63
N PHE A 39 -2.93 4.16 -2.42
CA PHE A 39 -3.18 5.50 -1.85
C PHE A 39 -4.20 6.31 -2.65
N LYS A 40 -4.18 6.18 -3.98
CA LYS A 40 -5.10 6.89 -4.88
C LYS A 40 -6.57 6.50 -4.70
N ASP A 41 -6.83 5.35 -4.09
CA ASP A 41 -8.20 4.86 -3.87
C ASP A 41 -8.82 5.51 -2.62
N MET A 42 -8.03 6.23 -1.81
CA MET A 42 -8.47 7.01 -0.64
C MET A 42 -9.36 6.18 0.31
N ILE A 43 -8.96 4.94 0.57
CA ILE A 43 -9.73 3.97 1.37
C ILE A 43 -10.02 4.55 2.76
N ASP A 44 -11.29 4.55 3.17
CA ASP A 44 -11.70 4.98 4.51
C ASP A 44 -11.10 4.06 5.59
N VAL A 45 -10.74 4.62 6.74
CA VAL A 45 -10.13 3.87 7.85
C VAL A 45 -11.02 2.71 8.32
N GLU A 46 -12.34 2.88 8.31
CA GLU A 46 -13.28 1.82 8.66
C GLU A 46 -13.34 0.69 7.64
N GLU A 47 -13.05 0.98 6.36
CA GLU A 47 -12.95 -0.04 5.33
C GLU A 47 -11.59 -0.73 5.37
N LEU A 48 -10.52 0.04 5.61
CA LEU A 48 -9.18 -0.48 5.85
C LEU A 48 -9.15 -1.39 7.09
N ARG A 49 -9.92 -1.08 8.14
CA ARG A 49 -10.04 -1.91 9.36
C ARG A 49 -10.57 -3.31 9.07
N LYS A 50 -11.39 -3.48 8.02
CA LYS A 50 -11.86 -4.81 7.59
C LYS A 50 -10.74 -5.70 7.04
N LEU A 51 -9.58 -5.10 6.72
CA LEU A 51 -8.38 -5.79 6.25
C LEU A 51 -7.40 -6.10 7.40
N ASP A 52 -7.77 -5.86 8.66
CA ASP A 52 -6.93 -6.23 9.81
C ASP A 52 -6.59 -7.73 9.78
N GLY A 53 -5.31 -8.05 9.98
CA GLY A 53 -4.75 -9.40 9.85
C GLY A 53 -4.63 -9.93 8.41
N THR A 54 -5.00 -9.14 7.41
CA THR A 54 -4.97 -9.57 6.00
C THR A 54 -3.65 -9.21 5.33
N LYS A 55 -3.15 -10.11 4.46
CA LYS A 55 -2.00 -9.81 3.61
C LYS A 55 -2.36 -8.81 2.52
N VAL A 56 -1.62 -7.72 2.46
CA VAL A 56 -1.79 -6.66 1.47
C VAL A 56 -0.55 -6.43 0.63
N LYS A 57 -0.76 -5.82 -0.53
CA LYS A 57 0.26 -5.28 -1.42
C LYS A 57 -0.02 -3.81 -1.66
N ILE A 58 0.98 -2.96 -1.47
CA ILE A 58 0.89 -1.52 -1.72
C ILE A 58 2.18 -1.03 -2.37
N THR A 59 2.08 -0.04 -3.24
CA THR A 59 3.23 0.61 -3.88
C THR A 59 3.34 2.05 -3.43
N GLY A 60 4.56 2.51 -3.19
CA GLY A 60 4.85 3.88 -2.79
C GLY A 60 6.33 4.20 -2.75
N PHE A 61 6.68 5.29 -2.10
CA PHE A 61 8.04 5.80 -1.97
C PHE A 61 8.45 5.86 -0.50
N MET A 62 9.72 5.59 -0.22
CA MET A 62 10.23 5.71 1.14
C MET A 62 10.40 7.17 1.53
N ALA A 63 9.87 7.58 2.68
CA ALA A 63 10.13 8.92 3.21
C ALA A 63 11.58 9.04 3.68
N GLN A 64 12.21 10.19 3.40
CA GLN A 64 13.56 10.52 3.87
C GLN A 64 13.66 10.65 5.41
N SER A 65 12.51 10.83 6.07
CA SER A 65 12.39 10.85 7.53
C SER A 65 12.26 9.45 8.16
N SER A 66 12.31 8.39 7.35
CA SER A 66 12.37 7.01 7.88
C SER A 66 13.66 6.80 8.68
N PRO A 67 13.62 6.04 9.79
CA PRO A 67 14.80 5.69 10.57
C PRO A 67 15.93 5.11 9.71
N LEU A 68 17.15 5.60 9.93
CA LEU A 68 18.34 5.18 9.17
C LEU A 68 18.80 3.75 9.53
N ASP A 69 18.35 3.21 10.65
CA ASP A 69 18.73 1.87 11.11
C ASP A 69 17.89 0.75 10.46
N GLY A 70 16.88 1.12 9.65
CA GLY A 70 16.00 0.21 8.92
C GLY A 70 14.97 -0.50 9.81
N SER A 71 14.71 0.00 11.02
CA SER A 71 13.73 -0.54 11.98
C SER A 71 12.30 -0.53 11.42
N MET A 72 11.98 0.48 10.60
CA MET A 72 10.73 0.67 9.90
C MET A 72 10.92 1.71 8.78
N ILE A 73 9.91 1.84 7.91
CA ILE A 73 9.85 2.91 6.92
C ILE A 73 8.49 3.60 6.95
N TYR A 74 8.44 4.83 6.48
CA TYR A 74 7.19 5.43 6.05
C TYR A 74 7.06 5.29 4.55
N LEU A 75 6.03 4.57 4.12
CA LEU A 75 5.65 4.45 2.72
C LEU A 75 4.70 5.59 2.36
N MET A 76 5.10 6.42 1.42
CA MET A 76 4.38 7.61 0.96
C MET A 76 3.78 7.39 -0.43
N ASN A 77 2.71 8.12 -0.74
CA ASN A 77 2.11 8.09 -2.08
C ASN A 77 2.95 8.81 -3.16
N MET A 78 3.85 9.72 -2.77
CA MET A 78 4.76 10.46 -3.65
C MET A 78 6.18 10.56 -3.09
N PRO A 79 7.20 10.69 -3.95
CA PRO A 79 8.58 10.88 -3.52
C PRO A 79 8.77 12.27 -2.89
N TYR A 80 9.79 12.39 -2.02
CA TYR A 80 10.22 13.64 -1.38
C TYR A 80 9.14 14.42 -0.62
N GLN A 81 8.09 13.74 -0.16
CA GLN A 81 7.17 14.35 0.79
C GLN A 81 7.87 14.52 2.14
N SER A 82 8.02 15.78 2.56
CA SER A 82 8.68 16.12 3.83
C SER A 82 7.87 15.75 5.06
N CYS A 83 6.58 15.41 4.89
CA CYS A 83 5.70 15.26 6.02
C CYS A 83 4.88 13.98 5.98
N VAL A 84 5.31 13.09 6.87
CA VAL A 84 4.76 11.75 7.08
C VAL A 84 3.30 11.80 7.52
N TYR A 85 2.91 12.74 8.38
CA TYR A 85 1.53 12.85 8.88
C TYR A 85 1.02 14.31 8.88
N CYS A 86 1.26 15.07 7.79
CA CYS A 86 0.92 16.51 7.74
C CYS A 86 -0.53 16.87 7.54
N LEU A 87 -1.40 15.91 7.24
CA LEU A 87 -2.82 16.18 7.15
C LEU A 87 -3.43 15.83 8.50
N PRO A 88 -3.62 16.80 9.42
CA PRO A 88 -4.34 16.53 10.65
C PRO A 88 -5.77 16.09 10.31
N ASN A 89 -6.30 15.11 11.03
CA ASN A 89 -7.70 14.68 10.98
C ASN A 89 -8.16 14.02 9.66
N THR A 90 -7.32 13.22 8.99
CA THR A 90 -7.81 12.39 7.87
C THR A 90 -8.33 11.05 8.38
N ASN A 91 -9.56 10.70 8.01
CA ASN A 91 -10.15 9.38 8.27
C ASN A 91 -9.89 8.40 7.12
N GLN A 92 -8.87 8.64 6.29
CA GLN A 92 -8.60 7.91 5.05
C GLN A 92 -7.12 7.54 4.94
N LEU A 93 -6.81 6.47 4.20
CA LEU A 93 -5.46 6.18 3.73
C LEU A 93 -5.10 7.14 2.60
N VAL A 94 -4.65 8.34 2.96
CA VAL A 94 -4.43 9.39 1.97
C VAL A 94 -2.99 9.39 1.45
N ASN A 95 -2.03 9.40 2.38
CA ASN A 95 -0.65 9.74 2.04
C ASN A 95 0.39 8.76 2.55
N THR A 96 0.16 8.10 3.68
CA THR A 96 1.24 7.46 4.43
C THR A 96 0.84 6.16 5.11
N MET A 97 1.74 5.19 5.10
CA MET A 97 1.63 3.93 5.80
C MET A 97 2.97 3.59 6.45
N ALA A 98 3.00 3.37 7.77
CA ALA A 98 4.17 2.82 8.43
C ALA A 98 4.33 1.34 8.07
N VAL A 99 5.56 0.91 7.75
CA VAL A 99 5.87 -0.47 7.38
C VAL A 99 7.01 -0.97 8.25
N TYR A 100 6.75 -2.05 8.97
CA TYR A 100 7.72 -2.73 9.82
C TYR A 100 8.18 -4.02 9.14
N PRO A 101 9.50 -4.29 9.08
CA PRO A 101 10.01 -5.53 8.55
C PRO A 101 9.60 -6.71 9.42
N LYS A 102 9.83 -7.92 8.91
CA LYS A 102 9.79 -9.12 9.74
C LYS A 102 10.81 -9.01 10.89
N GLU A 103 10.50 -9.59 12.04
CA GLU A 103 11.39 -9.61 13.20
C GLU A 103 12.82 -10.05 12.83
N GLY A 104 13.81 -9.29 13.32
CA GLY A 104 15.23 -9.51 13.02
C GLY A 104 15.67 -9.12 11.60
N LYS A 105 14.79 -8.52 10.79
CA LYS A 105 15.13 -7.96 9.47
C LYS A 105 15.16 -6.44 9.53
N LYS A 106 15.85 -5.85 8.54
CA LYS A 106 15.96 -4.41 8.32
C LYS A 106 15.52 -4.10 6.90
N ILE A 107 15.03 -2.88 6.70
CA ILE A 107 14.69 -2.36 5.38
C ILE A 107 15.81 -1.42 4.95
N GLU A 108 16.42 -1.70 3.79
CA GLU A 108 17.37 -0.78 3.18
C GLU A 108 16.63 0.37 2.49
N PHE A 109 17.19 1.57 2.59
CA PHE A 109 16.60 2.74 1.97
C PHE A 109 16.73 2.70 0.44
N SER A 110 15.65 3.04 -0.26
CA SER A 110 15.64 3.21 -1.71
C SER A 110 15.08 4.56 -2.11
N ASP A 111 15.73 5.23 -3.06
CA ASP A 111 15.24 6.45 -3.71
C ASP A 111 14.18 6.12 -4.81
N LEU A 112 13.97 4.84 -5.14
CA LEU A 112 13.01 4.36 -6.13
C LEU A 112 11.66 3.97 -5.51
N ALA A 113 10.65 3.82 -6.36
CA ALA A 113 9.36 3.26 -5.94
C ALA A 113 9.53 1.80 -5.49
N VAL A 114 8.85 1.43 -4.42
CA VAL A 114 8.90 0.09 -3.83
C VAL A 114 7.50 -0.51 -3.74
N GLU A 115 7.42 -1.81 -4.04
CA GLU A 115 6.26 -2.63 -3.73
C GLU A 115 6.47 -3.28 -2.36
N VAL A 116 5.54 -3.02 -1.45
CA VAL A 116 5.50 -3.61 -0.12
C VAL A 116 4.46 -4.71 -0.09
N VAL A 117 4.85 -5.88 0.37
CA VAL A 117 3.93 -6.97 0.74
C VAL A 117 4.08 -7.25 2.22
N GLY A 118 2.97 -7.22 2.96
CA GLY A 118 2.96 -7.50 4.40
C GLY A 118 1.53 -7.71 4.91
N GLU A 119 1.35 -7.68 6.22
CA GLU A 119 0.05 -7.85 6.87
C GLU A 119 -0.41 -6.52 7.45
N ILE A 120 -1.65 -6.12 7.18
CA ILE A 120 -2.22 -4.96 7.87
C ILE A 120 -2.51 -5.32 9.31
N LYS A 121 -2.11 -4.44 10.22
CA LYS A 121 -2.41 -4.54 11.64
C LYS A 121 -3.00 -3.24 12.16
N PHE A 122 -4.16 -3.34 12.79
CA PHE A 122 -4.82 -2.24 13.50
C PHE A 122 -4.50 -2.28 14.99
N GLU A 123 -3.70 -1.33 15.43
CA GLU A 123 -3.39 -1.11 16.84
C GLU A 123 -2.96 0.34 17.03
N ASP A 124 -3.32 0.93 18.17
CA ASP A 124 -2.82 2.25 18.54
C ASP A 124 -1.36 2.12 19.01
N ILE A 125 -0.44 2.78 18.31
CA ILE A 125 0.98 2.76 18.60
C ILE A 125 1.57 4.16 18.41
N THR A 126 2.59 4.46 19.21
CA THR A 126 3.51 5.58 18.98
C THR A 126 4.87 4.99 18.63
N ASP A 127 5.43 5.39 17.48
CA ASP A 127 6.76 4.93 17.06
C ASP A 127 7.91 5.70 17.70
N GLU A 128 9.13 5.23 17.41
CA GLU A 128 10.38 5.83 17.91
C GLU A 128 10.63 7.26 17.41
N MET A 129 9.94 7.68 16.35
CA MET A 129 9.99 9.04 15.83
C MET A 129 8.92 9.95 16.47
N GLY A 130 8.06 9.39 17.33
CA GLY A 130 7.02 10.11 18.06
C GLY A 130 5.69 10.23 17.29
N TYR A 131 5.52 9.56 16.15
CA TYR A 131 4.25 9.57 15.42
C TYR A 131 3.29 8.52 15.98
N SER A 132 2.03 8.90 16.14
CA SER A 132 0.97 8.02 16.61
C SER A 132 -0.02 7.72 15.50
N TYR A 133 -0.36 6.43 15.34
CA TYR A 133 -1.30 5.94 14.32
C TYR A 133 -1.96 4.64 14.78
N SER A 134 -3.09 4.31 14.15
CA SER A 134 -3.93 3.16 14.51
C SER A 134 -3.85 2.01 13.51
N TYR A 135 -2.99 2.11 12.49
CA TYR A 135 -2.79 1.07 11.49
C TYR A 135 -1.38 1.11 10.89
N ARG A 136 -0.84 -0.06 10.56
CA ARG A 136 0.48 -0.24 9.93
C ARG A 136 0.55 -1.53 9.13
N ILE A 137 1.58 -1.66 8.30
CA ILE A 137 1.96 -2.96 7.72
C ILE A 137 3.05 -3.58 8.60
N VAL A 138 2.84 -4.81 9.03
CA VAL A 138 3.83 -5.63 9.75
C VAL A 138 4.32 -6.78 8.87
N ASN A 139 5.47 -7.37 9.22
CA ASN A 139 6.10 -8.43 8.44
C ASN A 139 6.34 -8.03 6.98
N GLY A 140 6.58 -6.74 6.75
CA GLY A 140 6.75 -6.14 5.43
C GLY A 140 8.00 -6.64 4.73
N GLN A 141 7.85 -6.90 3.45
CA GLN A 141 8.93 -7.20 2.52
C GLN A 141 8.85 -6.25 1.35
N LEU A 142 10.01 -5.76 0.94
CA LEU A 142 10.14 -4.76 -0.12
C LEU A 142 10.84 -5.36 -1.32
N LYS A 143 10.39 -4.94 -2.48
CA LYS A 143 11.13 -5.03 -3.74
C LYS A 143 10.91 -3.75 -4.52
N GLU A 144 11.76 -3.48 -5.50
CA GLU A 144 11.52 -2.41 -6.46
C GLU A 144 10.18 -2.62 -7.17
N ALA A 145 9.42 -1.54 -7.31
CA ALA A 145 8.12 -1.58 -7.97
C ALA A 145 8.28 -1.65 -9.49
N ASP A 146 7.34 -2.34 -10.14
CA ASP A 146 7.21 -2.25 -11.60
C ASP A 146 6.67 -0.86 -11.96
N VAL A 147 7.49 -0.11 -12.68
CA VAL A 147 7.27 1.30 -13.06
C VAL A 147 6.00 1.45 -13.90
N GLU A 148 5.56 0.41 -14.61
CA GLU A 148 4.35 0.47 -15.45
C GLU A 148 3.07 0.74 -14.65
N SER A 149 3.03 0.32 -13.39
CA SER A 149 1.86 0.41 -12.50
C SER A 149 1.68 1.77 -11.80
N LEU A 150 2.68 2.65 -11.90
CA LEU A 150 2.75 3.94 -11.22
C LEU A 150 1.96 5.05 -11.94
N THR A 151 1.72 6.18 -11.25
CA THR A 151 1.21 7.41 -11.91
C THR A 151 2.26 7.99 -12.85
N GLU A 152 1.87 8.79 -13.85
CA GLU A 152 2.82 9.38 -14.81
C GLU A 152 3.90 10.24 -14.12
N GLU A 153 3.55 10.96 -13.05
CA GLU A 153 4.50 11.73 -12.25
C GLU A 153 5.51 10.81 -11.52
N ALA A 154 5.03 9.72 -10.94
CA ALA A 154 5.87 8.72 -10.28
C ALA A 154 6.76 7.96 -11.28
N LYS A 155 6.27 7.71 -12.51
CA LYS A 155 7.07 7.15 -13.62
C LYS A 155 8.19 8.09 -14.02
N LEU A 156 7.88 9.36 -14.28
CA LEU A 156 8.86 10.37 -14.65
C LEU A 156 9.93 10.50 -13.57
N TYR A 157 9.52 10.55 -12.30
CA TYR A 157 10.44 10.56 -11.19
C TYR A 157 11.38 9.35 -11.19
N THR A 158 10.83 8.13 -11.25
CA THR A 158 11.61 6.88 -11.26
C THR A 158 12.64 6.88 -12.39
N GLN A 159 12.25 7.31 -13.60
CA GLN A 159 13.17 7.44 -14.74
C GLN A 159 14.30 8.45 -14.50
N LEU A 160 14.05 9.54 -13.78
CA LEU A 160 15.09 10.52 -13.44
C LEU A 160 16.08 9.95 -12.40
N VAL A 161 15.58 9.24 -11.39
CA VAL A 161 16.41 8.58 -10.38
C VAL A 161 17.29 7.51 -11.01
N ASP A 162 16.72 6.62 -11.83
CA ASP A 162 17.45 5.55 -12.53
C ASP A 162 18.56 6.09 -13.43
N ARG A 163 18.37 7.29 -13.99
CA ARG A 163 19.39 7.98 -14.80
C ARG A 163 20.46 8.70 -13.96
N GLY A 164 20.45 8.54 -12.63
CA GLY A 164 21.43 9.09 -11.71
C GLY A 164 21.24 10.58 -11.41
N PHE A 165 20.06 11.16 -11.68
CA PHE A 165 19.81 12.59 -11.46
C PHE A 165 19.98 12.99 -9.98
N VAL A 166 19.43 12.18 -9.06
CA VAL A 166 19.50 12.43 -7.61
C VAL A 166 20.94 12.46 -7.12
N ASP A 167 21.75 11.49 -7.55
CA ASP A 167 23.17 11.44 -7.22
C ASP A 167 23.96 12.63 -7.77
N ALA A 168 23.64 13.06 -8.99
CA ALA A 168 24.27 14.23 -9.61
C ALA A 168 23.98 15.51 -8.80
N ILE A 169 22.73 15.71 -8.38
CA ILE A 169 22.34 16.87 -7.55
C ILE A 169 22.97 16.78 -6.15
N ARG A 170 22.95 15.61 -5.51
CA ARG A 170 23.57 15.39 -4.19
C ARG A 170 25.06 15.73 -4.21
N LYS A 171 25.79 15.26 -5.23
CA LYS A 171 27.22 15.58 -5.44
C LYS A 171 27.46 17.07 -5.68
N ARG A 172 26.59 17.76 -6.41
CA ARG A 172 26.70 19.20 -6.67
C ARG A 172 26.50 20.03 -5.40
N ASN A 173 25.48 19.71 -4.60
CA ASN A 173 25.19 20.41 -3.34
C ASN A 173 26.27 20.16 -2.28
N PHE A 174 26.89 18.98 -2.29
CA PHE A 174 28.05 18.71 -1.44
C PHE A 174 29.23 19.60 -1.83
N ARG A 175 29.51 19.77 -3.13
CA ARG A 175 30.59 20.64 -3.61
C ARG A 175 30.38 22.12 -3.29
N SER A 176 29.15 22.64 -3.28
CA SER A 176 28.91 24.06 -2.97
C SER A 176 29.05 24.41 -1.48
N LYS A 177 28.97 23.43 -0.57
CA LYS A 177 29.15 23.64 0.88
C LYS A 177 30.61 23.82 1.32
N TYR A 178 31.58 23.59 0.45
CA TYR A 178 33.02 23.76 0.73
C TYR A 178 33.63 25.03 0.11
N TYR A 179 32.80 25.97 -0.36
CA TYR A 179 33.23 27.27 -0.90
C TYR A 179 32.69 28.46 -0.10
N TYR A 180 32.68 28.35 1.24
CA TYR A 180 32.51 29.47 2.17
C TYR A 180 33.52 29.34 3.30
#